data_AF-E3JS03-F1
#
_entry.id   AF-E3JS03-F1
#
_cell.length_a   1.000
_cell.length_b   1.000
_cell.length_c   1.000
_cell.angle_alpha   90.00
_cell.angle_beta   90.00
_cell.angle_gamma   90.00
#
_symmetry.space_group_name_H-M   'P 1'
#
loop_
_entity.id
_entity.type
_entity.pdbx_description
1 polymer ?
#
loop_
_entity_poly.entity_id
_entity_poly.type
_entity_poly.pdbx_seq_one_letter_code
_entity_poly.pdbx_strand_id
1 'polypeptide(L)'
;MEFQAGDCKAAYHKIIYDADSSLNHNERNVERTSGGCVTHIENIKWLKIPKALIEDGFEQILAKCNGYAGNATLPGFDGVRLMTRRHTHPDAHSYEDDIELNKVFCLDGPKDVKIVKQDCVEAYRLIPTNAAGRFISVDHHVPINSISSFHKKCVVSQNNP
;
A
#
# COMPACT_ATOMS: atom_id res chain seq x y z
N MET A 1 -3.97 3.55 21.86
CA MET A 1 -4.62 4.59 21.05
C MET A 1 -5.50 3.94 20.01
N GLU A 2 -6.77 4.23 20.13
CA GLU A 2 -7.78 3.87 19.15
C GLU A 2 -7.56 4.67 17.85
N PHE A 3 -8.04 4.16 16.73
CA PHE A 3 -8.16 4.93 15.49
C PHE A 3 -9.21 6.03 15.67
N GLN A 4 -9.12 7.13 14.91
CA GLN A 4 -10.27 8.03 14.84
C GLN A 4 -11.42 7.33 14.10
N ALA A 5 -12.65 7.60 14.52
CA ALA A 5 -13.82 6.96 13.94
C ALA A 5 -13.91 7.25 12.43
N GLY A 6 -13.99 6.19 11.63
CA GLY A 6 -14.10 6.29 10.17
C GLY A 6 -12.78 6.29 9.40
N ASP A 7 -11.63 6.48 10.05
CA ASP A 7 -10.31 6.51 9.38
C ASP A 7 -10.04 5.23 8.59
N CYS A 8 -10.14 4.06 9.24
CA CYS A 8 -9.90 2.79 8.56
C CYS A 8 -10.92 2.51 7.45
N LYS A 9 -12.17 2.95 7.64
CA LYS A 9 -13.22 2.81 6.63
C LYS A 9 -12.92 3.62 5.38
N ALA A 10 -12.51 4.88 5.58
CA ALA A 10 -12.04 5.72 4.49
C ALA A 10 -10.79 5.12 3.82
N ALA A 11 -9.88 4.52 4.57
CA ALA A 11 -8.67 3.89 4.02
C ALA A 11 -8.99 2.69 3.10
N TYR A 12 -9.73 1.66 3.55
CA TYR A 12 -9.99 0.50 2.67
C TYR A 12 -10.97 0.83 1.52
N HIS A 13 -11.75 1.91 1.61
CA HIS A 13 -12.55 2.39 0.47
C HIS A 13 -11.70 2.98 -0.67
N LYS A 14 -10.42 3.32 -0.43
CA LYS A 14 -9.48 3.75 -1.47
C LYS A 14 -8.85 2.60 -2.25
N ILE A 15 -9.12 1.34 -1.88
CA ILE A 15 -8.58 0.18 -2.60
C ILE A 15 -9.10 0.19 -4.03
N ILE A 16 -8.20 0.06 -5.00
CA ILE A 16 -8.53 -0.01 -6.42
C ILE A 16 -8.81 -1.46 -6.76
N TYR A 17 -9.98 -1.71 -7.34
CA TYR A 17 -10.42 -3.04 -7.77
C TYR A 17 -10.47 -3.10 -9.31
N ASP A 18 -10.28 -4.30 -9.84
CA ASP A 18 -10.48 -4.58 -11.26
C ASP A 18 -11.97 -4.44 -11.63
N ALA A 19 -12.26 -4.40 -12.94
CA ALA A 19 -13.61 -4.18 -13.46
C ALA A 19 -14.66 -5.19 -12.98
N ASP A 20 -14.22 -6.39 -12.57
CA ASP A 20 -15.07 -7.44 -12.01
C ASP A 20 -15.20 -7.40 -10.47
N SER A 21 -14.79 -6.28 -9.86
CA SER A 21 -14.80 -6.08 -8.40
C SER A 21 -13.93 -7.08 -7.64
N SER A 22 -12.82 -7.52 -8.23
CA SER A 22 -11.78 -8.27 -7.53
C SER A 22 -10.53 -7.44 -7.28
N LEU A 23 -9.78 -7.79 -6.23
CA LEU A 23 -8.46 -7.22 -6.00
C LEU A 23 -7.56 -7.55 -7.19
N ASN A 24 -6.76 -6.58 -7.64
CA ASN A 24 -5.79 -6.81 -8.70
C ASN A 24 -4.88 -7.98 -8.31
N HIS A 25 -5.01 -9.09 -9.03
CA HIS A 25 -4.29 -10.32 -8.72
C HIS A 25 -2.79 -10.20 -8.97
N ASN A 26 -2.33 -9.12 -9.61
CA ASN A 26 -0.92 -8.81 -9.82
C ASN A 26 -0.32 -7.96 -8.70
N GLU A 27 -1.08 -7.69 -7.64
CA GLU A 27 -0.62 -6.96 -6.46
C GLU A 27 -0.55 -7.89 -5.27
N ARG A 28 0.69 -8.15 -4.82
CA ARG A 28 0.93 -8.93 -3.61
C ARG A 28 0.63 -8.14 -2.35
N ASN A 29 0.93 -6.84 -2.36
CA ASN A 29 0.74 -5.96 -1.22
C ASN A 29 -0.08 -4.75 -1.67
N VAL A 30 -1.19 -4.52 -0.99
CA VAL A 30 -2.04 -3.35 -1.22
C VAL A 30 -2.20 -2.61 0.09
N GLU A 31 -1.63 -1.41 0.17
CA GLU A 31 -1.78 -0.51 1.31
C GLU A 31 -2.58 0.74 0.93
N ARG A 32 -3.44 1.18 1.84
CA ARG A 32 -4.17 2.45 1.76
C ARG A 32 -4.21 3.10 3.13
N THR A 33 -4.12 4.41 3.16
CA THR A 33 -4.06 5.19 4.39
C THR A 33 -5.18 6.24 4.40
N SER A 34 -5.75 6.49 5.56
CA SER A 34 -6.57 7.68 5.78
C SER A 34 -6.46 8.10 7.24
N GLY A 35 -6.00 9.32 7.48
CA GLY A 35 -5.91 9.87 8.83
C GLY A 35 -4.95 9.03 9.67
N GLY A 36 -5.43 8.49 10.79
CA GLY A 36 -4.64 7.67 11.70
C GLY A 36 -4.55 6.18 11.37
N CYS A 37 -5.13 5.72 10.26
CA CYS A 37 -5.23 4.29 9.94
C CYS A 37 -4.62 3.93 8.58
N VAL A 38 -3.86 2.82 8.58
CA VAL A 38 -3.39 2.14 7.36
C VAL A 38 -4.04 0.78 7.29
N THR A 39 -4.61 0.46 6.14
CA THR A 39 -5.12 -0.87 5.79
C THR A 39 -4.13 -1.53 4.84
N HIS A 40 -3.73 -2.76 5.14
CA HIS A 40 -2.78 -3.54 4.35
C HIS A 40 -3.37 -4.91 4.02
N ILE A 41 -3.31 -5.29 2.75
CA ILE A 41 -3.62 -6.62 2.25
C ILE A 41 -2.33 -7.29 1.79
N GLU A 42 -2.02 -8.45 2.36
CA GLU A 42 -1.01 -9.36 1.85
C GLU A 42 -1.70 -10.52 1.11
N ASN A 43 -1.35 -10.71 -0.17
CA ASN A 43 -1.86 -11.76 -1.05
C ASN A 43 -0.69 -12.54 -1.67
N ILE A 44 -0.01 -13.36 -0.86
CA ILE A 44 1.25 -14.02 -1.26
C ILE A 44 1.08 -15.04 -2.40
N LYS A 45 -0.16 -15.47 -2.66
CA LYS A 45 -0.50 -16.47 -3.69
C LYS A 45 -1.18 -15.87 -4.91
N TRP A 46 -1.25 -14.53 -5.02
CA TRP A 46 -1.81 -13.84 -6.19
C TRP A 46 -3.27 -14.28 -6.48
N LEU A 47 -4.03 -14.54 -5.42
CA LEU A 47 -5.40 -14.99 -5.53
C LEU A 47 -6.30 -13.85 -5.98
N LYS A 48 -7.32 -14.19 -6.77
CA LYS A 48 -8.37 -13.27 -7.16
C LYS A 48 -9.41 -13.18 -6.05
N ILE A 49 -9.38 -12.10 -5.28
CA ILE A 49 -10.19 -11.94 -4.08
C ILE A 49 -11.34 -10.95 -4.34
N PRO A 50 -12.61 -11.32 -4.11
CA PRO A 50 -13.74 -10.40 -4.24
C PRO A 50 -13.68 -9.22 -3.26
N LYS A 51 -14.02 -8.02 -3.74
CA LYS A 51 -14.16 -6.79 -2.95
C LYS A 51 -14.96 -6.98 -1.67
N ALA A 52 -16.14 -7.60 -1.78
CA ALA A 52 -17.04 -7.78 -0.64
C ALA A 52 -16.41 -8.56 0.52
N LEU A 53 -15.56 -9.55 0.22
CA LEU A 53 -14.87 -10.34 1.24
C LEU A 53 -13.75 -9.54 1.92
N ILE A 54 -13.08 -8.67 1.18
CA ILE A 54 -12.06 -7.76 1.72
C ILE A 54 -12.70 -6.73 2.65
N GLU A 55 -13.76 -6.06 2.20
CA GLU A 55 -14.46 -5.04 2.98
C GLU A 55 -15.09 -5.64 4.25
N ASP A 56 -15.75 -6.80 4.14
CA ASP A 56 -16.29 -7.52 5.30
C ASP A 56 -15.18 -7.93 6.28
N GLY A 57 -14.04 -8.40 5.78
CA GLY A 57 -12.88 -8.74 6.61
C GLY A 57 -12.34 -7.55 7.40
N PHE A 58 -12.28 -6.35 6.81
CA PHE A 58 -11.90 -5.14 7.53
C PHE A 58 -12.94 -4.71 8.56
N GLU A 59 -14.23 -4.74 8.22
CA GLU A 59 -15.31 -4.45 9.19
C GLU A 59 -15.26 -5.42 10.39
N GLN A 60 -14.97 -6.71 10.16
CA GLN A 60 -14.78 -7.68 11.24
C GLN A 60 -13.56 -7.36 12.13
N ILE A 61 -12.44 -6.92 11.54
CA ILE A 61 -11.28 -6.47 12.33
C ILE A 61 -11.68 -5.29 13.22
N LEU A 62 -12.34 -4.28 12.66
CA LEU A 62 -12.74 -3.08 13.39
C LEU A 62 -13.73 -3.38 14.51
N ALA A 63 -14.68 -4.28 14.26
CA ALA A 63 -15.66 -4.73 15.26
C ALA A 63 -15.01 -5.53 16.41
N LYS A 64 -14.11 -6.47 16.09
CA LYS A 64 -13.45 -7.32 17.11
C LYS A 64 -12.37 -6.58 17.90
N CYS A 65 -11.61 -5.72 17.23
CA CYS A 65 -10.53 -4.96 17.83
C CYS A 65 -10.99 -3.62 18.41
N ASN A 66 -12.28 -3.30 18.36
CA ASN A 66 -12.89 -2.10 18.94
C ASN A 66 -12.15 -0.80 18.54
N GLY A 67 -11.89 -0.65 17.24
CA GLY A 67 -11.15 0.52 16.72
C GLY A 67 -9.64 0.51 16.97
N TYR A 68 -9.04 -0.63 17.35
CA TYR A 68 -7.59 -0.80 17.45
C TYR A 68 -7.03 -1.59 16.27
N ALA A 69 -5.71 -1.49 16.08
CA ALA A 69 -4.97 -2.28 15.10
C ALA A 69 -5.23 -3.78 15.29
N GLY A 70 -5.37 -4.50 14.18
CA GLY A 70 -5.70 -5.90 14.18
C GLY A 70 -5.39 -6.56 12.84
N ASN A 71 -5.54 -7.87 12.80
CA ASN A 71 -5.37 -8.65 11.58
C ASN A 71 -6.42 -9.76 11.49
N ALA A 72 -6.67 -10.21 10.26
CA ALA A 72 -7.53 -11.36 9.97
C ALA A 72 -6.96 -12.15 8.79
N THR A 73 -7.12 -13.46 8.84
CA THR A 73 -7.02 -14.31 7.66
C THR A 73 -8.36 -14.35 6.94
N LEU A 74 -8.34 -14.48 5.62
CA LEU A 74 -9.57 -14.53 4.83
C LEU A 74 -10.00 -16.00 4.62
N PRO A 75 -11.17 -16.44 5.14
CA PRO A 75 -11.61 -17.83 5.00
C PRO A 75 -11.73 -18.26 3.53
N GLY A 76 -11.16 -19.41 3.19
CA GLY A 76 -11.13 -19.92 1.81
C GLY A 76 -10.04 -19.34 0.92
N PHE A 77 -9.23 -18.40 1.42
CA PHE A 77 -8.13 -17.77 0.68
C PHE A 77 -6.81 -17.93 1.46
N ASP A 78 -6.21 -19.13 1.36
CA ASP A 78 -4.96 -19.43 2.05
C ASP A 78 -3.82 -18.52 1.57
N GLY A 79 -3.08 -17.96 2.53
CA GLY A 79 -2.02 -16.97 2.27
C GLY A 79 -2.51 -15.53 2.11
N VAL A 80 -3.79 -15.25 2.32
CA VAL A 80 -4.32 -13.88 2.36
C VAL A 80 -4.46 -13.38 3.80
N ARG A 81 -3.90 -12.20 4.06
CA ARG A 81 -4.01 -11.51 5.35
C ARG A 81 -4.47 -10.08 5.15
N LEU A 82 -5.43 -9.67 5.97
CA LEU A 82 -5.89 -8.29 6.11
C LEU A 82 -5.35 -7.74 7.43
N MET A 83 -4.80 -6.54 7.40
CA MET A 83 -4.20 -5.89 8.57
C MET A 83 -4.61 -4.43 8.63
N THR A 84 -4.87 -3.95 9.85
CA THR A 84 -4.93 -2.52 10.14
C THR A 84 -3.78 -2.16 11.08
N ARG A 85 -3.05 -1.10 10.75
CA ARG A 85 -2.03 -0.52 11.63
C ARG A 85 -2.28 0.97 11.79
N ARG A 86 -1.64 1.58 12.78
CA ARG A 86 -1.65 3.04 12.89
C ARG A 86 -0.77 3.64 11.82
N HIS A 87 -1.23 4.78 11.31
CA HIS A 87 -0.40 5.70 10.56
C HIS A 87 0.46 6.47 11.56
N THR A 88 1.70 6.00 11.78
CA THR A 88 2.64 6.59 12.73
C THR A 88 3.58 7.54 11.99
N HIS A 89 3.08 8.72 11.60
CA HIS A 89 3.82 9.70 10.79
C HIS A 89 4.27 9.17 9.42
N PRO A 90 4.63 10.06 8.47
CA PRO A 90 5.20 9.63 7.20
C PRO A 90 6.49 8.86 7.48
N ASP A 91 6.48 7.55 7.27
CA ASP A 91 7.71 6.79 7.17
C ASP A 91 8.17 6.80 5.70
N ALA A 92 9.48 6.80 5.42
CA ALA A 92 9.97 6.72 4.04
C ALA A 92 10.18 5.27 3.57
N HIS A 93 9.73 4.30 4.37
CA HIS A 93 9.88 2.88 4.06
C HIS A 93 8.61 2.31 3.40
N SER A 94 7.48 2.97 3.57
CA SER A 94 6.18 2.68 2.98
C SER A 94 5.59 3.98 2.45
N TYR A 95 5.29 4.01 1.15
CA TYR A 95 4.54 5.12 0.59
C TYR A 95 3.10 5.02 1.09
N GLU A 96 2.66 6.02 1.85
CA GLU A 96 1.28 6.15 2.29
C GLU A 96 0.55 7.17 1.41
N ASP A 97 -0.64 6.81 0.93
CA ASP A 97 -1.35 7.52 -0.15
C ASP A 97 -2.04 8.82 0.29
N ASP A 98 -2.05 9.13 1.59
CA ASP A 98 -2.50 10.40 2.15
C ASP A 98 -1.37 11.36 2.52
N ILE A 99 -0.10 10.99 2.23
CA ILE A 99 1.03 11.90 2.35
C ILE A 99 0.89 13.00 1.29
N GLU A 100 0.87 14.25 1.75
CA GLU A 100 0.88 15.41 0.86
C GLU A 100 2.08 15.35 -0.09
N LEU A 101 1.80 15.33 -1.40
CA LEU A 101 2.83 15.38 -2.44
C LEU A 101 3.72 16.62 -2.24
N ASN A 102 5.03 16.43 -2.37
CA ASN A 102 6.07 17.47 -2.17
C ASN A 102 6.25 17.97 -0.73
N LYS A 103 5.64 17.34 0.27
CA LYS A 103 5.96 17.64 1.67
C LYS A 103 7.31 17.04 2.03
N VAL A 104 8.26 17.91 2.38
CA VAL A 104 9.55 17.48 2.93
C VAL A 104 9.35 17.08 4.38
N PHE A 105 9.79 15.88 4.74
CA PHE A 105 9.85 15.43 6.13
C PHE A 105 11.24 14.85 6.42
N CYS A 106 11.65 14.92 7.68
CA CYS A 106 12.91 14.37 8.13
C CYS A 106 12.71 12.90 8.52
N LEU A 107 13.61 12.04 8.05
CA LEU A 107 13.67 10.65 8.50
C LEU A 107 14.52 10.53 9.75
N ASP A 108 14.02 9.82 10.76
CA ASP A 108 14.84 9.24 11.82
C ASP A 108 15.57 7.99 11.30
N GLY A 109 16.31 8.15 10.20
CA GLY A 109 17.21 7.13 9.67
C GLY A 109 18.55 7.12 10.41
N PRO A 110 19.42 6.13 10.15
CA PRO A 110 20.79 6.18 10.66
C PRO A 110 21.42 7.50 10.23
N LYS A 111 22.02 8.24 11.18
CA LYS A 111 22.55 9.61 10.99
C LYS A 111 23.56 9.73 9.82
N ASP A 112 24.03 8.61 9.28
CA ASP A 112 25.06 8.51 8.26
C ASP A 112 24.51 8.14 6.85
N VAL A 113 23.19 8.08 6.67
CA VAL A 113 22.56 7.81 5.37
C VAL A 113 22.34 9.12 4.62
N LYS A 114 23.38 9.59 3.92
CA LYS A 114 23.24 10.69 2.95
C LYS A 114 22.60 10.17 1.66
N ILE A 115 21.35 10.55 1.42
CA ILE A 115 20.68 10.33 0.13
C ILE A 115 21.25 11.31 -0.91
N VAL A 116 21.66 10.79 -2.06
CA VAL A 116 22.15 11.58 -3.19
C VAL A 116 21.02 11.76 -4.19
N LYS A 117 20.73 13.01 -4.57
CA LYS A 117 19.63 13.34 -5.51
C LYS A 117 19.70 12.53 -6.81
N GLN A 118 20.89 12.39 -7.40
CA GLN A 118 21.09 11.59 -8.61
C GLN A 118 20.67 10.13 -8.44
N ASP A 119 20.89 9.53 -7.27
CA ASP A 119 20.48 8.14 -7.03
C ASP A 119 18.94 8.02 -7.05
N CYS A 120 18.20 9.02 -6.55
CA CYS A 120 16.74 9.04 -6.62
C CYS A 120 16.20 9.27 -8.04
N VAL A 121 16.87 10.12 -8.84
CA VAL A 121 16.54 10.31 -10.26
C VAL A 121 16.71 8.99 -11.02
N GLU A 122 17.76 8.25 -10.71
CA GLU A 122 18.00 6.95 -11.35
C GLU A 122 16.98 5.90 -10.89
N ALA A 123 16.69 5.83 -9.59
CA ALA A 123 15.62 4.96 -9.07
C ALA A 123 14.28 5.25 -9.76
N TYR A 124 13.92 6.52 -9.96
CA TYR A 124 12.69 6.90 -10.67
C TYR A 124 12.69 6.46 -12.14
N ARG A 125 13.82 6.61 -12.86
CA ARG A 125 13.93 6.18 -14.27
C ARG A 125 13.78 4.68 -14.48
N LEU A 126 14.10 3.89 -13.46
CA LEU A 126 13.95 2.45 -13.48
C LEU A 126 12.50 1.98 -13.34
N ILE A 127 11.53 2.88 -13.10
CA ILE A 127 10.10 2.52 -13.03
C ILE A 127 9.58 2.18 -14.44
N PRO A 128 9.20 0.92 -14.71
CA PRO A 128 8.65 0.53 -16.01
C PRO A 128 7.24 1.09 -16.22
N THR A 129 7.02 1.70 -17.38
CA THR A 129 5.71 2.17 -17.84
C THR A 129 5.43 1.68 -19.26
N ASN A 130 4.16 1.49 -19.59
CA ASN A 130 3.75 1.24 -20.98
C ASN A 130 3.61 2.55 -21.78
N ALA A 131 3.28 2.44 -23.07
CA ALA A 131 3.08 3.60 -23.95
C ALA A 131 1.97 4.58 -23.49
N ALA A 132 1.06 4.14 -22.61
CA ALA A 132 0.02 4.98 -22.01
C ALA A 132 0.42 5.58 -20.66
N GLY A 133 1.67 5.39 -20.21
CA GLY A 133 2.19 5.88 -18.94
C GLY A 133 1.74 5.08 -17.71
N ARG A 134 1.09 3.92 -17.88
CA ARG A 134 0.69 3.06 -16.75
C ARG A 134 1.87 2.22 -16.28
N PHE A 135 2.04 2.08 -14.96
CA PHE A 135 3.04 1.20 -14.37
C PHE A 135 2.84 -0.25 -14.81
N ILE A 136 3.95 -0.94 -15.09
CA ILE A 136 3.97 -2.35 -15.48
C ILE A 136 4.73 -3.17 -14.44
N SER A 137 4.16 -4.29 -13.99
CA SER A 137 4.86 -5.23 -13.11
C SER A 137 6.14 -5.75 -13.78
N VAL A 138 7.25 -5.73 -13.04
CA VAL A 138 8.51 -6.32 -13.50
C VAL A 138 8.38 -7.84 -13.65
N ASP A 139 7.66 -8.48 -12.72
CA ASP A 139 7.52 -9.94 -12.72
C ASP A 139 6.54 -10.41 -13.79
N HIS A 140 5.39 -9.73 -13.90
CA HIS A 140 4.26 -10.20 -14.70
C HIS A 140 4.08 -9.46 -16.02
N HIS A 141 4.79 -8.35 -16.25
CA HIS A 141 4.73 -7.55 -17.48
C HIS A 141 3.30 -7.05 -17.83
N VAL A 142 2.47 -6.84 -16.80
CA VAL A 142 1.09 -6.34 -16.91
C VAL A 142 0.87 -5.06 -16.07
N PRO A 143 -0.18 -4.27 -16.36
CA PRO A 143 -0.49 -3.07 -15.58
C PRO A 143 -0.72 -3.32 -14.08
N ILE A 144 -0.15 -2.46 -13.24
CA ILE A 144 -0.32 -2.45 -11.77
C ILE A 144 -0.60 -1.05 -11.25
N ASN A 145 -1.15 -0.94 -10.04
CA ASN A 145 -1.52 0.34 -9.44
C ASN A 145 -0.47 0.92 -8.49
N SER A 146 0.51 0.14 -8.05
CA SER A 146 1.64 0.65 -7.25
C SER A 146 2.95 0.04 -7.72
N ILE A 147 4.04 0.81 -7.63
CA ILE A 147 5.37 0.33 -7.98
C ILE A 147 6.43 1.01 -7.15
N SER A 148 7.49 0.26 -6.83
CA SER A 148 8.67 0.76 -6.14
C SER A 148 9.92 0.37 -6.92
N SER A 149 10.89 1.27 -6.95
CA SER A 149 12.20 1.07 -7.54
C SER A 149 13.27 1.59 -6.59
N PHE A 150 14.46 1.03 -6.65
CA PHE A 150 15.59 1.47 -5.83
C PHE A 150 16.87 1.59 -6.66
N HIS A 151 17.69 2.57 -6.30
CA HIS A 151 19.05 2.70 -6.80
C HIS A 151 19.96 3.12 -5.64
N LYS A 152 20.94 2.26 -5.33
CA LYS A 152 21.79 2.37 -4.13
C LYS A 152 20.94 2.55 -2.87
N LYS A 153 21.00 3.74 -2.25
CA LYS A 153 20.34 4.06 -0.99
C LYS A 153 18.99 4.77 -1.18
N CYS A 154 18.61 5.13 -2.41
CA CYS A 154 17.34 5.80 -2.66
C CYS A 154 16.28 4.80 -3.12
N VAL A 155 15.09 4.90 -2.54
CA VAL A 155 13.88 4.18 -2.92
C VAL A 155 12.85 5.19 -3.41
N VAL A 156 12.19 4.91 -4.53
CA VAL A 156 11.09 5.69 -5.07
C VAL A 156 9.89 4.77 -5.20
N SER A 157 8.77 5.15 -4.61
CA SER A 157 7.50 4.42 -4.64
C SER A 157 6.41 5.34 -5.20
N GLN A 158 5.56 4.82 -6.08
CA GLN A 158 4.46 5.57 -6.68
C GLN A 158 3.21 4.70 -6.84
N ASN A 159 2.05 5.34 -6.72
CA ASN A 159 0.76 4.75 -7.03
C ASN A 159 0.15 5.43 -8.26
N ASN A 160 -0.58 4.68 -9.09
CA ASN A 160 -1.43 5.25 -10.12
C ASN A 160 -2.54 6.08 -9.45
N PRO A 161 -2.87 7.27 -9.99
CA PRO A 161 -4.01 8.04 -9.54
C PRO A 161 -5.35 7.33 -9.80
#